data_AF-A0A2E4B1F6-F1
#
_entry.id   AF-A0A2E4B1F6-F1
#
_cell.length_a   1.000
_cell.length_b   1.000
_cell.length_c   1.000
_cell.angle_alpha   90.00
_cell.angle_beta   90.00
_cell.angle_gamma   90.00
#
_symmetry.space_group_name_H-M   'P 1'
#
loop_
_entity.id
_entity.type
_entity.pdbx_description
1 polymer ?
#
loop_
_entity_poly.entity_id
_entity_poly.type
_entity_poly.pdbx_seq_one_letter_code
_entity_poly.pdbx_strand_id
1 'polypeptide(L)'
;MKTMKRGFTLMELLIVLAIMGVMMGLVGFSILGGGGNELGAAQRQLLGMVQKARTQAALSGLETRLLINSDTDNQDRYHRYVEIVYRDENESESWVVAGEGKFLTDRIYFVPASDDSSSQPDGWRSDAYSTWSNKESEPFELDAAFKGKRKEGGSESFNYVEFDSAGNLVCQEDSSGILLPPKLVLAVGEPNPGSDDSLIRFNDPSAIAGILMRQFGGFAVLDVNDFELP
;
A
#
# COMPACT_ATOMS: atom_id res chain seq x y z
N MET A 1 39.07 -8.42 54.16
CA MET A 1 38.64 -7.03 53.88
C MET A 1 37.21 -7.11 53.34
N LYS A 2 36.20 -6.63 54.09
CA LYS A 2 34.78 -6.80 53.76
C LYS A 2 34.29 -5.54 53.06
N THR A 3 34.03 -5.60 51.76
CA THR A 3 33.51 -4.48 50.95
C THR A 3 32.05 -4.23 51.34
N MET A 4 31.77 -3.09 51.99
CA MET A 4 30.39 -2.64 52.22
C MET A 4 29.76 -2.23 50.89
N LYS A 5 28.76 -2.97 50.45
CA LYS A 5 27.89 -2.56 49.33
C LYS A 5 27.04 -1.39 49.82
N ARG A 6 27.20 -0.22 49.19
CA ARG A 6 26.30 0.93 49.40
C ARG A 6 24.97 0.63 48.71
N GLY A 7 23.88 0.61 49.47
CA GLY A 7 22.53 0.56 48.93
C GLY A 7 22.07 1.94 48.48
N PHE A 8 21.14 1.98 47.52
CA PHE A 8 20.53 3.22 47.05
C PHE A 8 19.78 3.92 48.19
N THR A 9 19.88 5.25 48.22
CA THR A 9 19.12 6.07 49.17
C THR A 9 17.65 6.14 48.76
N LEU A 10 16.78 6.36 49.74
CA LEU A 10 15.33 6.47 49.52
C LEU A 10 14.97 7.58 48.53
N MET A 11 15.74 8.67 48.54
CA MET A 11 15.58 9.80 47.61
C MET A 11 15.99 9.43 46.18
N GLU A 12 17.09 8.71 45.99
CA GLU A 12 17.52 8.23 44.67
C GLU A 12 16.48 7.27 44.07
N LEU A 13 15.93 6.36 44.89
CA LEU A 13 14.89 5.44 44.41
C LEU A 13 13.64 6.20 43.94
N LEU A 14 13.24 7.25 44.66
CA LEU A 14 12.07 8.06 44.33
C LEU A 14 12.27 8.84 43.02
N ILE A 15 13.46 9.42 42.83
CA ILE A 15 13.83 10.13 41.59
C ILE A 15 13.83 9.16 40.40
N VAL A 16 14.38 7.95 40.57
CA VAL A 16 14.42 6.94 39.49
C VAL A 16 13.00 6.53 39.09
N LEU A 17 12.11 6.28 40.06
CA LEU A 17 10.72 5.94 39.77
C LEU A 17 9.98 7.10 39.09
N ALA A 18 10.24 8.36 39.48
CA ALA A 18 9.68 9.53 38.83
C ALA A 18 10.15 9.65 37.37
N ILE A 19 11.44 9.47 37.10
CA ILE A 19 11.99 9.50 35.74
C ILE A 19 11.44 8.34 34.90
N MET A 20 11.37 7.13 35.45
CA MET A 20 10.80 5.98 34.74
C MET A 20 9.32 6.19 34.42
N GLY A 21 8.53 6.76 35.35
CA GLY A 21 7.14 7.09 35.14
C GLY A 21 6.93 8.14 34.04
N VAL A 22 7.78 9.18 33.99
CA VAL A 22 7.74 10.19 32.92
C VAL A 22 8.13 9.58 31.57
N MET A 23 9.19 8.77 31.53
CA MET A 23 9.66 8.12 30.29
C MET A 23 8.61 7.13 29.76
N MET A 24 7.99 6.32 30.63
CA MET A 24 6.90 5.42 30.25
C MET A 24 5.65 6.19 29.80
N GLY A 25 5.32 7.31 30.47
CA GLY A 25 4.20 8.16 30.09
C GLY A 25 4.37 8.77 28.70
N LEU A 26 5.56 9.28 28.37
CA LEU A 26 5.85 9.88 27.06
C LEU A 26 5.84 8.86 25.92
N VAL A 27 6.36 7.64 26.15
CA VAL A 27 6.30 6.55 25.16
C VAL A 27 4.85 6.11 24.91
N GLY A 28 4.00 6.06 25.94
CA GLY A 28 2.59 5.68 25.82
C GLY A 28 1.78 6.58 24.87
N PHE A 29 2.00 7.91 24.90
CA PHE A 29 1.31 8.84 24.00
C PHE A 29 1.84 8.80 22.56
N SER A 30 3.12 8.43 22.35
CA SER A 30 3.69 8.31 21.00
C SER A 30 3.09 7.15 20.19
N ILE A 31 2.63 6.10 20.87
CA ILE A 31 2.04 4.91 20.23
C ILE A 31 0.56 5.14 19.87
N LEU A 32 -0.13 6.02 20.61
CA LEU A 32 -1.58 6.26 20.45
C LEU A 32 -1.94 7.32 19.39
N GLY A 33 -0.97 8.00 18.77
CA GLY A 33 -1.21 9.09 17.80
C GLY A 33 -0.43 9.00 16.48
N GLY A 34 0.08 7.83 16.11
CA GLY A 34 1.14 7.67 15.10
C GLY A 34 0.76 7.47 13.64
N GLY A 35 -0.52 7.30 13.29
CA GLY A 35 -0.92 6.86 11.93
C GLY A 35 -0.61 7.84 10.80
N GLY A 36 -0.73 9.15 11.03
CA GLY A 36 -0.57 10.16 9.97
C GLY A 36 0.85 10.29 9.42
N ASN A 37 1.88 10.10 10.26
CA ASN A 37 3.28 10.18 9.83
C ASN A 37 3.69 8.97 8.97
N GLU A 38 3.21 7.79 9.35
CA GLU A 38 3.46 6.55 8.61
C GLU A 38 2.75 6.56 7.26
N LEU A 39 1.50 7.03 7.24
CA LEU A 39 0.70 7.13 6.03
C LEU A 39 1.30 8.11 5.00
N GLY A 40 1.76 9.27 5.47
CA GLY A 40 2.50 10.22 4.62
C GLY A 40 3.83 9.66 4.09
N ALA A 41 4.51 8.80 4.86
CA ALA A 41 5.72 8.11 4.39
C ALA A 41 5.39 7.07 3.31
N ALA A 42 4.33 6.28 3.49
CA ALA A 42 3.87 5.32 2.51
C ALA A 42 3.39 5.99 1.20
N GLN A 43 2.69 7.13 1.28
CA GLN A 43 2.34 7.92 0.09
C GLN A 43 3.59 8.35 -0.70
N ARG A 44 4.62 8.86 -0.03
CA ARG A 44 5.89 9.24 -0.70
C ARG A 44 6.59 8.04 -1.32
N GLN A 45 6.60 6.90 -0.63
CA GLN A 45 7.15 5.66 -1.16
C GLN A 45 6.39 5.21 -2.41
N LEU A 46 5.05 5.22 -2.35
CA LEU A 46 4.18 4.86 -3.47
C LEU A 46 4.40 5.76 -4.67
N LEU A 47 4.47 7.08 -4.46
CA LEU A 47 4.78 8.03 -5.52
C LEU A 47 6.14 7.72 -6.17
N GLY A 48 7.16 7.39 -5.37
CA GLY A 48 8.46 6.95 -5.88
C GLY A 48 8.36 5.68 -6.74
N MET A 49 7.52 4.72 -6.37
CA MET A 49 7.29 3.50 -7.15
C MET A 49 6.55 3.77 -8.46
N VAL A 50 5.52 4.62 -8.43
CA VAL A 50 4.79 5.09 -9.62
C VAL A 50 5.73 5.79 -10.60
N GLN A 51 6.56 6.72 -10.11
CA GLN A 51 7.54 7.42 -10.96
C GLN A 51 8.62 6.47 -11.49
N LYS A 52 9.04 5.48 -10.71
CA LYS A 52 9.96 4.42 -11.18
C LYS A 52 9.32 3.59 -12.29
N ALA A 53 8.07 3.14 -12.14
CA ALA A 53 7.35 2.35 -13.14
C ALA A 53 7.18 3.14 -14.44
N ARG A 54 6.75 4.41 -14.34
CA ARG A 54 6.64 5.32 -15.48
C ARG A 54 7.98 5.50 -16.21
N THR A 55 9.05 5.76 -15.46
CA THR A 55 10.39 5.93 -16.05
C THR A 55 10.87 4.63 -16.70
N GLN A 56 10.59 3.49 -16.09
CA GLN A 56 10.89 2.17 -16.65
C GLN A 56 10.19 1.99 -18.01
N ALA A 57 8.91 2.33 -18.13
CA ALA A 57 8.15 2.24 -19.37
C ALA A 57 8.76 3.08 -20.50
N ALA A 58 9.08 4.34 -20.19
CA ALA A 58 9.72 5.25 -21.14
C ALA A 58 11.14 4.82 -21.53
N LEU A 59 11.88 4.15 -20.63
CA LEU A 59 13.24 3.65 -20.89
C LEU A 59 13.25 2.36 -21.71
N SER A 60 12.35 1.42 -21.40
CA SER A 60 12.26 0.16 -22.16
C SER A 60 11.55 0.36 -23.50
N GLY A 61 10.70 1.39 -23.62
CA GLY A 61 9.80 1.52 -24.78
C GLY A 61 8.73 0.43 -24.79
N LEU A 62 8.46 -0.19 -23.64
CA LEU A 62 7.55 -1.33 -23.48
C LEU A 62 6.53 -1.03 -22.40
N GLU A 63 5.35 -1.62 -22.57
CA GLU A 63 4.29 -1.61 -21.59
C GLU A 63 4.83 -2.04 -20.21
N THR A 64 4.55 -1.24 -19.19
CA THR A 64 5.06 -1.45 -17.82
C THR A 64 3.91 -1.36 -16.85
N ARG A 65 3.85 -2.28 -15.89
CA ARG A 65 2.82 -2.34 -14.86
C ARG A 65 3.43 -2.23 -13.48
N LEU A 66 2.79 -1.46 -12.61
CA LEU A 66 2.96 -1.53 -11.18
C LEU A 66 1.93 -2.53 -10.65
N LEU A 67 2.38 -3.71 -10.26
CA LEU A 67 1.55 -4.79 -9.74
C LEU A 67 1.32 -4.59 -8.23
N ILE A 68 0.09 -4.80 -7.80
CA ILE A 68 -0.34 -4.87 -6.41
C ILE A 68 -0.91 -6.26 -6.21
N ASN A 69 -0.36 -7.02 -5.26
CA ASN A 69 -0.85 -8.37 -4.99
C ASN A 69 -2.30 -8.32 -4.49
N SER A 70 -3.17 -9.09 -5.12
CA SER A 70 -4.59 -9.23 -4.78
C SER A 70 -4.95 -10.70 -4.58
N ASP A 71 -3.95 -11.53 -4.31
CA ASP A 71 -4.10 -12.95 -4.03
C ASP A 71 -4.55 -13.18 -2.58
N THR A 72 -5.76 -13.71 -2.43
CA THR A 72 -6.39 -13.96 -1.13
C THR A 72 -5.71 -15.08 -0.35
N ASP A 73 -5.02 -15.99 -1.03
CA ASP A 73 -4.33 -17.12 -0.39
C ASP A 73 -3.06 -16.66 0.34
N ASN A 74 -2.54 -15.48 -0.02
CA ASN A 74 -1.32 -14.91 0.55
C ASN A 74 -1.59 -13.65 1.38
N GLN A 75 -2.11 -13.84 2.59
CA GLN A 75 -2.50 -12.75 3.49
C GLN A 75 -1.37 -11.74 3.80
N ASP A 76 -0.10 -12.17 3.81
CA ASP A 76 1.03 -11.27 4.08
C ASP A 76 1.28 -10.29 2.92
N ARG A 77 1.01 -10.72 1.68
CA ARG A 77 1.22 -9.92 0.46
C ARG A 77 -0.03 -9.17 0.03
N TYR A 78 -1.20 -9.69 0.33
CA TYR A 78 -2.49 -9.15 -0.07
C TYR A 78 -2.59 -7.64 0.22
N HIS A 79 -2.74 -6.85 -0.84
CA HIS A 79 -2.83 -5.38 -0.81
C HIS A 79 -1.69 -4.67 -0.06
N ARG A 80 -0.49 -5.28 0.00
CA ARG A 80 0.72 -4.68 0.58
C ARG A 80 1.96 -4.83 -0.28
N TYR A 81 2.03 -5.92 -1.03
CA TYR A 81 3.16 -6.22 -1.89
C TYR A 81 3.00 -5.53 -3.24
N VAL A 82 4.06 -4.82 -3.65
CA VAL A 82 4.12 -4.06 -4.89
C VAL A 82 5.34 -4.47 -5.69
N GLU A 83 5.18 -4.68 -6.99
CA GLU A 83 6.28 -5.01 -7.90
C GLU A 83 6.14 -4.25 -9.21
N ILE A 84 7.23 -3.94 -9.88
CA ILE A 84 7.20 -3.32 -11.21
C ILE A 84 7.61 -4.39 -12.20
N VAL A 85 6.82 -4.56 -13.26
CA VAL A 85 7.11 -5.46 -14.36
C VAL A 85 6.97 -4.73 -15.68
N TYR A 86 7.73 -5.12 -16.70
CA TYR A 86 7.54 -4.65 -18.06
C TYR A 86 7.45 -5.83 -19.02
N ARG A 87 6.73 -5.65 -20.11
CA ARG A 87 6.47 -6.72 -21.08
C ARG A 87 7.75 -7.21 -21.73
N ASP A 88 7.90 -8.52 -21.92
CA ASP A 88 9.03 -9.08 -22.67
C ASP A 88 8.86 -8.80 -24.17
N GLU A 89 9.95 -8.38 -24.83
CA GLU A 89 9.96 -8.10 -26.26
C GLU A 89 9.69 -9.34 -27.12
N ASN A 90 10.07 -10.52 -26.64
CA ASN A 90 10.04 -11.77 -27.41
C ASN A 90 8.82 -12.63 -27.10
N GLU A 91 8.20 -12.44 -25.94
CA GLU A 91 7.11 -13.27 -25.43
C GLU A 91 6.01 -12.37 -24.86
N SER A 92 4.92 -12.20 -25.63
CA SER A 92 3.86 -11.24 -25.31
C SER A 92 3.08 -11.53 -24.02
N GLU A 93 3.12 -12.77 -23.52
CA GLU A 93 2.49 -13.24 -22.27
C GLU A 93 3.49 -13.30 -21.09
N SER A 94 4.69 -12.75 -21.30
CA SER A 94 5.81 -12.81 -20.35
C SER A 94 6.16 -11.41 -19.88
N TRP A 95 6.40 -11.29 -18.58
CA TRP A 95 6.66 -10.05 -17.88
C TRP A 95 8.00 -10.14 -17.18
N VAL A 96 8.89 -9.19 -17.45
CA VAL A 96 10.20 -9.10 -16.82
C VAL A 96 10.11 -8.20 -15.60
N VAL A 97 10.63 -8.68 -14.47
CA VAL A 97 10.59 -7.98 -13.19
C VAL A 97 11.65 -6.87 -13.14
N ALA A 98 11.23 -5.64 -12.91
CA ALA A 98 12.07 -4.45 -12.82
C ALA A 98 12.59 -4.18 -11.39
N GLY A 99 13.46 -5.08 -10.93
CA GLY A 99 14.13 -5.02 -9.62
C GLY A 99 13.41 -5.85 -8.56
N GLU A 100 13.57 -5.51 -7.29
CA GLU A 100 12.92 -6.24 -6.19
C GLU A 100 11.55 -5.64 -5.88
N GLY A 101 10.54 -6.50 -5.71
CA GLY A 101 9.26 -6.10 -5.16
C GLY A 101 9.39 -5.65 -3.70
N LYS A 102 8.48 -4.79 -3.27
CA LYS A 102 8.52 -4.12 -1.98
C LYS A 102 7.19 -4.26 -1.26
N PHE A 103 7.28 -4.35 0.06
CA PHE A 103 6.12 -4.17 0.92
C PHE A 103 5.93 -2.68 1.22
N LEU A 104 4.68 -2.27 1.37
CA LEU A 104 4.35 -1.02 2.04
C LEU A 104 4.88 -1.03 3.48
N THR A 105 4.97 0.18 4.06
CA THR A 105 5.28 0.35 5.49
C THR A 105 4.34 -0.51 6.33
N ASP A 106 4.82 -0.92 7.50
CA ASP A 106 4.05 -1.81 8.35
C ASP A 106 2.66 -1.24 8.66
N ARG A 107 1.66 -2.13 8.70
CA ARG A 107 0.25 -1.79 8.95
C ARG A 107 -0.42 -0.89 7.90
N ILE A 108 0.23 -0.60 6.78
CA ILE A 108 -0.36 0.15 5.67
C ILE A 108 -0.73 -0.81 4.55
N TYR A 109 -1.98 -0.67 4.09
CA TYR A 109 -2.57 -1.48 3.03
C TYR A 109 -3.13 -0.55 1.95
N PHE A 110 -3.14 -1.03 0.71
CA PHE A 110 -4.03 -0.46 -0.30
C PHE A 110 -5.46 -0.81 0.06
N VAL A 111 -6.35 0.16 0.04
CA VAL A 111 -7.78 -0.12 0.19
C VAL A 111 -8.24 -0.84 -1.09
N PRO A 112 -8.88 -2.02 -1.01
CA PRO A 112 -9.44 -2.70 -2.18
C PRO A 112 -10.42 -1.83 -2.98
N ALA A 113 -10.74 -2.25 -4.20
CA ALA A 113 -11.70 -1.54 -5.04
C ALA A 113 -13.15 -1.75 -4.59
N SER A 114 -13.44 -2.93 -4.05
CA SER A 114 -14.74 -3.30 -3.51
C SER A 114 -14.78 -3.13 -1.99
N ASP A 115 -15.93 -2.73 -1.49
CA ASP A 115 -16.25 -2.62 -0.07
C ASP A 115 -16.21 -3.97 0.63
N ASP A 116 -16.75 -5.02 -0.01
CA ASP A 116 -16.81 -6.38 0.53
C ASP A 116 -15.42 -7.00 0.82
N SER A 117 -14.36 -6.56 0.12
CA SER A 117 -13.00 -7.10 0.28
C SER A 117 -12.28 -6.63 1.55
N SER A 118 -12.86 -5.70 2.31
CA SER A 118 -12.30 -5.23 3.57
C SER A 118 -13.38 -4.84 4.58
N SER A 119 -13.07 -4.90 5.87
CA SER A 119 -13.97 -4.39 6.92
C SER A 119 -13.63 -2.95 7.23
N GLN A 120 -14.59 -2.03 7.08
CA GLN A 120 -14.43 -0.61 7.41
C GLN A 120 -15.26 -0.24 8.66
N PRO A 121 -14.81 0.76 9.43
CA PRO A 121 -15.55 1.29 10.57
C PRO A 121 -16.66 2.26 10.13
N ASP A 122 -17.59 2.55 11.04
CA ASP A 122 -18.56 3.63 10.86
C ASP A 122 -17.84 4.96 10.56
N GLY A 123 -18.38 5.72 9.60
CA GLY A 123 -17.80 7.00 9.21
C GLY A 123 -16.73 6.92 8.10
N TRP A 124 -16.51 5.73 7.53
CA TRP A 124 -15.64 5.54 6.36
C TRP A 124 -16.03 6.47 5.22
N ARG A 125 -15.04 6.96 4.48
CA ARG A 125 -15.28 7.85 3.33
C ARG A 125 -15.85 7.05 2.16
N SER A 126 -16.94 7.51 1.57
CA SER A 126 -17.71 6.76 0.57
C SER A 126 -16.93 6.43 -0.70
N ASP A 127 -15.95 7.27 -1.06
CA ASP A 127 -15.12 7.08 -2.24
C ASP A 127 -13.67 6.66 -1.92
N ALA A 128 -13.35 6.31 -0.67
CA ALA A 128 -12.00 5.92 -0.26
C ALA A 128 -11.65 4.47 -0.62
N TYR A 129 -11.81 4.13 -1.90
CA TYR A 129 -11.47 2.83 -2.48
C TYR A 129 -10.49 3.03 -3.64
N SER A 130 -9.62 2.04 -3.87
CA SER A 130 -8.66 2.12 -4.97
C SER A 130 -9.32 1.81 -6.31
N THR A 131 -8.92 2.54 -7.35
CA THR A 131 -9.28 2.29 -8.74
C THR A 131 -8.02 1.91 -9.50
N TRP A 132 -8.08 0.77 -10.19
CA TRP A 132 -6.95 0.17 -10.89
C TRP A 132 -7.05 0.37 -12.41
N SER A 133 -5.97 0.05 -13.12
CA SER A 133 -5.98 -0.01 -14.58
C SER A 133 -6.58 -1.31 -15.11
N ASN A 134 -6.69 -2.38 -14.32
CA ASN A 134 -7.42 -3.59 -14.73
C ASN A 134 -8.92 -3.46 -14.42
N LYS A 135 -9.75 -4.18 -15.20
CA LYS A 135 -11.17 -4.35 -14.90
C LYS A 135 -11.35 -5.50 -13.92
N GLU A 136 -12.31 -5.37 -13.01
CA GLU A 136 -12.64 -6.43 -12.05
C GLU A 136 -13.12 -7.73 -12.74
N SER A 137 -13.75 -7.61 -13.91
CA SER A 137 -14.18 -8.76 -14.73
C SER A 137 -13.04 -9.50 -15.42
N GLU A 138 -11.82 -8.94 -15.43
CA GLU A 138 -10.66 -9.47 -16.13
C GLU A 138 -9.50 -9.60 -15.12
N PRO A 139 -9.50 -10.69 -14.32
CA PRO A 139 -8.44 -10.91 -13.34
C PRO A 139 -7.10 -11.06 -14.06
N PHE A 140 -6.06 -10.50 -13.45
CA PHE A 140 -4.71 -10.58 -13.99
C PHE A 140 -3.87 -11.51 -13.12
N GLU A 141 -3.67 -12.72 -13.63
CA GLU A 141 -3.02 -13.80 -12.90
C GLU A 141 -1.65 -14.10 -13.51
N LEU A 142 -0.65 -14.22 -12.65
CA LEU A 142 0.73 -14.48 -13.02
C LEU A 142 1.27 -15.70 -12.28
N ASP A 143 2.19 -16.41 -12.93
CA ASP A 143 3.03 -17.39 -12.28
C ASP A 143 3.95 -16.72 -11.26
N ALA A 144 4.32 -17.48 -10.23
CA ALA A 144 5.35 -17.06 -9.29
C ALA A 144 6.63 -16.68 -10.05
N ALA A 145 7.26 -15.58 -9.63
CA ALA A 145 8.45 -15.07 -10.30
C ALA A 145 9.57 -16.11 -10.34
N PHE A 146 10.02 -16.44 -11.55
CA PHE A 146 11.12 -17.37 -11.78
C PHE A 146 12.19 -16.72 -12.67
N LYS A 147 13.42 -16.64 -12.16
CA LYS A 147 14.55 -15.99 -12.85
C LYS A 147 14.24 -14.57 -13.34
N GLY A 148 13.49 -13.80 -12.55
CA GLY A 148 13.13 -12.42 -12.86
C GLY A 148 12.07 -12.29 -13.95
N LYS A 149 11.33 -13.35 -14.27
CA LYS A 149 10.17 -13.31 -15.16
C LYS A 149 8.93 -13.87 -14.48
N ARG A 150 7.78 -13.38 -14.93
CA ARG A 150 6.44 -13.88 -14.60
C ARG A 150 5.69 -14.15 -15.88
N LYS A 151 4.85 -15.18 -15.91
CA LYS A 151 4.07 -15.54 -17.08
C LYS A 151 2.59 -15.43 -16.78
N GLU A 152 1.80 -14.97 -17.74
CA GLU A 152 0.33 -14.92 -17.63
C GLU A 152 -0.31 -16.30 -17.53
N GLY A 153 -1.44 -16.39 -16.82
CA GLY A 153 -2.21 -17.61 -16.61
C GLY A 153 -1.74 -18.46 -15.42
N GLY A 154 -1.03 -17.85 -14.48
CA GLY A 154 -0.61 -18.52 -13.25
C GLY A 154 -1.67 -18.48 -12.15
N SER A 155 -1.24 -18.64 -10.89
CA SER A 155 -2.15 -18.71 -9.73
C SER A 155 -2.13 -17.47 -8.85
N GLU A 156 -1.14 -16.59 -8.96
CA GLU A 156 -1.07 -15.38 -8.14
C GLU A 156 -1.85 -14.26 -8.82
N SER A 157 -2.87 -13.73 -8.14
CA SER A 157 -3.69 -12.62 -8.62
C SER A 157 -3.06 -11.25 -8.32
N PHE A 158 -3.16 -10.32 -9.28
CA PHE A 158 -2.70 -8.95 -9.15
C PHE A 158 -3.71 -7.94 -9.68
N ASN A 159 -3.87 -6.84 -8.96
CA ASN A 159 -4.33 -5.59 -9.53
C ASN A 159 -3.12 -4.81 -10.07
N TYR A 160 -3.33 -3.90 -11.00
CA TYR A 160 -2.21 -3.11 -11.53
C TYR A 160 -2.56 -1.69 -11.94
N VAL A 161 -1.51 -0.88 -12.01
CA VAL A 161 -1.50 0.41 -12.70
C VAL A 161 -0.61 0.27 -13.92
N GLU A 162 -1.14 0.61 -15.09
CA GLU A 162 -0.45 0.38 -16.37
C GLU A 162 0.08 1.69 -16.98
N PHE A 163 1.28 1.58 -17.55
CA PHE A 163 1.93 2.63 -18.33
C PHE A 163 2.22 2.12 -19.73
N ASP A 164 1.88 2.93 -20.73
CA ASP A 164 2.23 2.66 -22.13
C ASP A 164 3.75 2.79 -22.37
N SER A 165 4.20 2.45 -23.58
CA SER A 165 5.62 2.53 -23.97
C SER A 165 6.22 3.94 -23.93
N ALA A 166 5.40 4.99 -23.86
CA ALA A 166 5.84 6.37 -23.68
C ALA A 166 5.81 6.82 -22.20
N GLY A 167 5.37 5.96 -21.29
CA GLY A 167 5.21 6.28 -19.87
C GLY A 167 3.97 7.13 -19.58
N ASN A 168 2.95 7.11 -20.45
CA ASN A 168 1.65 7.65 -20.11
C ASN A 168 0.84 6.59 -19.37
N LEU A 169 0.07 7.03 -18.39
CA LEU A 169 -0.82 6.18 -17.62
C LEU A 169 -2.00 5.74 -18.48
N VAL A 170 -2.25 4.43 -18.55
CA VAL A 170 -3.41 3.84 -19.21
C VAL A 170 -4.60 3.93 -18.25
N CYS A 171 -5.58 4.74 -18.64
CA CYS A 171 -6.81 4.96 -17.87
C CYS A 171 -7.94 4.13 -18.47
N GLN A 172 -8.81 3.59 -17.61
CA GLN A 172 -10.02 2.93 -18.06
C GLN A 172 -11.02 3.96 -18.58
N GLU A 173 -11.95 3.53 -19.43
CA GLU A 173 -13.10 4.34 -19.86
C GLU A 173 -14.37 3.75 -19.26
N ASP A 174 -15.23 4.61 -18.72
CA ASP A 174 -16.57 4.19 -18.32
C ASP A 174 -17.48 3.95 -19.53
N SER A 175 -18.70 3.48 -19.29
CA SER A 175 -19.69 3.24 -20.34
C SER A 175 -20.12 4.50 -21.11
N SER A 176 -19.79 5.69 -20.59
CA SER A 176 -20.06 6.99 -21.20
C SER A 176 -18.84 7.55 -21.96
N GLY A 177 -17.71 6.82 -21.98
CA GLY A 177 -16.46 7.24 -22.63
C GLY A 177 -15.65 8.25 -21.80
N ILE A 178 -15.95 8.39 -20.51
CA ILE A 178 -15.18 9.24 -19.59
C ILE A 178 -14.00 8.43 -19.06
N LEU A 179 -12.81 9.01 -19.15
CA LEU A 179 -11.60 8.42 -18.59
C LEU A 179 -11.67 8.39 -17.06
N LEU A 180 -11.51 7.19 -16.50
CA LEU A 180 -11.39 6.90 -15.08
C LEU A 180 -9.90 6.77 -14.73
N PRO A 181 -9.26 7.84 -14.23
CA PRO A 181 -7.89 7.75 -13.77
C PRO A 181 -7.75 6.81 -12.57
N PRO A 182 -6.75 5.93 -12.56
CA PRO A 182 -6.41 5.16 -11.38
C PRO A 182 -6.18 6.04 -10.14
N LYS A 183 -6.81 5.64 -9.04
CA LYS A 183 -6.74 6.27 -7.72
C LYS A 183 -6.22 5.22 -6.74
N LEU A 184 -5.07 5.44 -6.14
CA LEU A 184 -4.49 4.50 -5.17
C LEU A 184 -4.78 5.01 -3.77
N VAL A 185 -5.60 4.30 -3.02
CA VAL A 185 -5.97 4.67 -1.65
C VAL A 185 -5.20 3.79 -0.67
N LEU A 186 -4.64 4.42 0.36
CA LEU A 186 -3.89 3.80 1.43
C LEU A 186 -4.61 4.06 2.75
N ALA A 187 -4.64 3.06 3.62
CA ALA A 187 -5.14 3.22 4.97
C ALA A 187 -4.37 2.37 5.98
N VAL A 188 -4.46 2.77 7.24
CA VAL A 188 -3.91 2.00 8.36
C VAL A 188 -4.87 0.85 8.68
N GLY A 189 -4.38 -0.38 8.55
CA GLY A 189 -5.17 -1.59 8.73
C GLY A 189 -4.39 -2.71 9.41
N GLU A 190 -5.07 -3.83 9.57
CA GLU A 190 -4.52 -5.06 10.10
C GLU A 190 -5.15 -6.28 9.40
N PRO A 191 -4.48 -7.45 9.39
CA PRO A 191 -5.10 -8.67 8.92
C PRO A 191 -6.35 -8.96 9.74
N ASN A 192 -7.39 -9.52 9.10
CA ASN A 192 -8.64 -9.90 9.76
C ASN A 192 -8.82 -11.43 9.80
N PRO A 193 -7.95 -12.18 10.53
CA PRO A 193 -8.03 -13.63 10.59
C PRO A 193 -9.27 -14.04 11.41
N GLY A 194 -10.34 -14.42 10.74
CA GLY A 194 -11.56 -14.90 11.38
C GLY A 194 -12.87 -14.53 10.70
N SER A 195 -12.85 -13.65 9.68
CA SER A 195 -13.99 -13.44 8.78
C SER A 195 -13.69 -14.06 7.42
N ASP A 196 -14.58 -14.93 6.95
CA ASP A 196 -14.48 -15.54 5.61
C ASP A 196 -14.67 -14.50 4.47
N ASP A 197 -15.29 -13.36 4.77
CA ASP A 197 -15.63 -12.32 3.77
C ASP A 197 -14.53 -11.26 3.54
N SER A 198 -13.74 -10.92 4.56
CA SER A 198 -12.78 -9.80 4.48
C SER A 198 -11.42 -10.16 5.06
N LEU A 199 -10.35 -9.98 4.29
CA LEU A 199 -8.99 -10.30 4.73
C LEU A 199 -8.31 -9.16 5.48
N ILE A 200 -8.80 -7.93 5.29
CA ILE A 200 -8.23 -6.71 5.85
C ILE A 200 -9.30 -6.02 6.69
N ARG A 201 -8.89 -5.51 7.85
CA ARG A 201 -9.69 -4.64 8.69
C ARG A 201 -9.06 -3.27 8.80
N PHE A 202 -9.83 -2.23 8.51
CA PHE A 202 -9.49 -0.85 8.82
C PHE A 202 -10.18 -0.44 10.12
N ASN A 203 -9.47 0.30 10.97
CA ASN A 203 -9.96 0.66 12.30
C ASN A 203 -10.23 2.16 12.48
N ASP A 204 -9.62 3.01 11.65
CA ASP A 204 -9.72 4.46 11.76
C ASP A 204 -10.20 5.07 10.43
N PRO A 205 -11.44 5.63 10.37
CA PRO A 205 -11.97 6.25 9.16
C PRO A 205 -11.26 7.57 8.79
N SER A 206 -10.41 8.10 9.68
CA SER A 206 -9.61 9.30 9.44
C SER A 206 -8.18 8.99 8.97
N ALA A 207 -7.73 7.74 9.10
CA ALA A 207 -6.40 7.30 8.70
C ALA A 207 -6.36 6.88 7.22
N ILE A 208 -6.83 7.77 6.35
CA ILE A 208 -6.97 7.56 4.90
C ILE A 208 -6.12 8.59 4.16
N ALA A 209 -5.49 8.11 3.10
CA ALA A 209 -4.66 8.88 2.21
C ALA A 209 -4.75 8.31 0.80
N GLY A 210 -4.40 9.09 -0.21
CA GLY A 210 -4.37 8.56 -1.57
C GLY A 210 -3.44 9.28 -2.51
N ILE A 211 -3.35 8.72 -3.72
CA ILE A 211 -2.72 9.35 -4.87
C ILE A 211 -3.67 9.18 -6.06
N LEU A 212 -4.11 10.30 -6.62
CA LEU A 212 -4.85 10.32 -7.88
C LEU A 212 -3.88 10.57 -9.03
N MET A 213 -3.82 9.67 -10.00
CA MET A 213 -2.90 9.78 -11.13
C MET A 213 -3.62 10.33 -12.37
N ARG A 214 -2.87 10.91 -13.32
CA ARG A 214 -3.40 11.44 -14.57
C ARG A 214 -2.61 10.86 -15.75
N GLN A 215 -3.29 10.74 -16.89
CA GLN A 215 -2.75 10.16 -18.13
C GLN A 215 -1.32 10.63 -18.46
N PHE A 216 -1.07 11.94 -18.45
CA PHE A 216 0.22 12.52 -18.87
C PHE A 216 1.24 12.71 -17.73
N GLY A 217 1.10 11.95 -16.63
CA GLY A 217 2.08 11.93 -15.53
C GLY A 217 1.87 12.96 -14.42
N GLY A 218 0.79 13.74 -14.48
CA GLY A 218 0.34 14.53 -13.33
C GLY A 218 -0.21 13.63 -12.22
N PHE A 219 -0.10 14.08 -10.97
CA PHE A 219 -0.71 13.40 -9.83
C PHE A 219 -1.19 14.42 -8.79
N ALA A 220 -2.17 14.03 -7.99
CA ALA A 220 -2.57 14.74 -6.78
C ALA A 220 -2.37 13.80 -5.58
N VAL A 221 -1.79 14.33 -4.51
CA VAL A 221 -1.74 13.65 -3.22
C VAL A 221 -3.04 13.99 -2.51
N LEU A 222 -3.76 12.97 -2.05
CA LEU A 222 -5.05 13.10 -1.39
C LEU A 222 -4.86 12.93 0.12
N ASP A 223 -5.48 13.81 0.89
CA ASP A 223 -5.70 13.64 2.32
C ASP A 223 -7.15 13.24 2.61
N VAL A 224 -7.46 12.92 3.87
CA VAL A 224 -8.79 12.44 4.29
C VAL A 224 -9.95 13.40 3.96
N ASN A 225 -9.68 14.70 3.75
CA ASN A 225 -10.69 15.70 3.42
C ASN A 225 -10.94 15.81 1.91
N ASP A 226 -10.07 15.23 1.09
CA ASP A 226 -10.26 15.14 -0.35
C ASP A 226 -11.22 14.00 -0.76
N PHE A 227 -11.60 13.16 0.21
CA PHE A 227 -12.58 12.08 0.03
C PHE A 227 -13.97 12.52 0.47
N GLU A 228 -15.00 11.94 -0.15
CA GLU A 228 -16.40 12.21 0.12
C GLU A 228 -16.82 11.69 1.50
N LEU A 229 -17.62 12.50 2.20
CA LEU A 229 -18.20 12.10 3.46
C LEU A 229 -19.21 10.95 3.25
N PRO A 230 -19.34 10.03 4.23
CA PRO A 230 -20.31 8.94 4.19
C PRO A 230 -21.77 9.39 4.02
#